data_AF-A0A6C0EX54-F1
#
_entry.id   AF-A0A6C0EX54-F1
#
_cell.length_a   1.000
_cell.length_b   1.000
_cell.length_c   1.000
_cell.angle_alpha   90.00
_cell.angle_beta   90.00
_cell.angle_gamma   90.00
#
_symmetry.space_group_name_H-M   'P 1'
#
loop_
_entity.id
_entity.type
_entity.pdbx_description
1 polymer ?
#
loop_
_entity_poly.entity_id
_entity_poly.type
_entity_poly.pdbx_seq_one_letter_code
_entity_poly.pdbx_strand_id
1 'polypeptide(L)'
;MTTENTTTIDISTNDAINDNTKHIINSVDTSAPIIKHLVIGGGGPFGLTAFGALKYLHEQHFWDIKNIKTIYATSVGALISIYLVMGYDYDYVTEYMVKRP
;
A
#
# COMPACT_ATOMS: atom_id res chain seq x y z
N MET A 1 23.20 -15.49 5.86
CA MET A 1 22.68 -16.88 5.92
C MET A 1 22.49 -17.22 7.39
N THR A 2 21.30 -16.93 7.91
CA THR A 2 20.88 -17.31 9.26
C THR A 2 19.62 -18.13 9.08
N THR A 3 19.71 -19.41 9.43
CA THR A 3 18.64 -20.41 9.30
C THR A 3 17.52 -20.09 10.29
N GLU A 4 16.32 -19.81 9.79
CA GLU A 4 15.13 -19.73 10.63
C GLU A 4 14.73 -21.15 11.07
N ASN A 5 14.67 -21.33 12.39
CA ASN A 5 14.31 -22.58 13.03
C ASN A 5 12.79 -22.76 12.91
N THR A 6 12.33 -23.46 11.87
CA THR A 6 10.90 -23.71 11.66
C THR A 6 10.48 -24.88 12.55
N THR A 7 9.87 -24.59 13.70
CA THR A 7 9.17 -25.60 14.49
C THR A 7 7.84 -25.90 13.81
N THR A 8 7.78 -27.01 13.07
CA THR A 8 6.52 -27.59 12.58
C THR A 8 5.74 -28.13 13.77
N ILE A 9 4.63 -27.48 14.13
CA ILE A 9 3.68 -27.99 15.12
C ILE A 9 2.76 -28.98 14.39
N ASP A 10 2.96 -30.26 14.67
CA ASP A 10 2.18 -31.35 14.08
C ASP A 10 0.82 -31.44 14.81
N ILE A 11 -0.26 -31.05 14.13
CA ILE A 11 -1.60 -30.93 14.72
C ILE A 11 -2.36 -32.25 14.54
N SER A 12 -2.03 -33.27 15.34
CA SER A 12 -2.78 -34.55 15.35
C SER A 12 -3.50 -34.87 16.66
N THR A 13 -3.63 -33.93 17.58
CA THR A 13 -4.45 -34.12 18.79
C THR A 13 -5.45 -32.99 18.97
N ASN A 14 -6.72 -33.32 18.71
CA ASN A 14 -7.89 -32.45 18.88
C ASN A 14 -8.33 -32.33 20.35
N ASP A 15 -7.47 -32.69 21.31
CA ASP A 15 -7.81 -32.68 22.73
C ASP A 15 -7.07 -31.56 23.46
N ALA A 16 -7.86 -30.58 23.91
CA ALA A 16 -7.53 -29.44 24.77
C ALA A 16 -6.93 -28.17 24.10
N ILE A 17 -7.71 -27.50 23.24
CA ILE A 17 -7.58 -26.03 23.10
C ILE A 17 -8.15 -25.40 24.39
N ASN A 18 -7.29 -25.11 25.37
CA ASN A 18 -7.71 -24.44 26.60
C ASN A 18 -8.10 -22.96 26.33
N ASP A 19 -9.00 -22.42 27.16
CA ASP A 19 -9.59 -21.07 27.00
C ASP A 19 -8.56 -19.92 26.98
N ASN A 20 -7.36 -20.10 27.56
CA ASN A 20 -6.30 -19.09 27.51
C ASN A 20 -5.69 -18.98 26.10
N THR A 21 -5.67 -20.07 25.34
CA THR A 21 -5.22 -20.06 23.94
C THR A 21 -6.19 -19.26 23.06
N LYS A 22 -7.50 -19.29 23.36
CA LYS A 22 -8.52 -18.49 22.66
C LYS A 22 -8.35 -16.99 22.85
N HIS A 23 -7.87 -16.57 24.02
CA HIS A 23 -7.65 -15.15 24.30
C HIS A 23 -6.39 -14.59 23.62
N ILE A 24 -5.41 -15.44 23.34
CA ILE A 24 -4.17 -15.09 22.63
C ILE A 24 -4.41 -15.01 21.11
N ILE A 25 -5.20 -15.92 20.54
CA ILE A 25 -5.54 -15.86 19.10
C ILE A 25 -6.41 -14.65 18.73
N ASN A 26 -7.21 -14.13 19.67
CA ASN A 26 -8.06 -12.96 19.44
C ASN A 26 -7.33 -11.62 19.58
N SER A 27 -6.09 -11.58 20.09
CA SER A 27 -5.30 -10.34 20.23
C SER A 27 -4.28 -10.11 19.12
N VAL A 28 -4.08 -11.10 18.25
CA VAL A 28 -3.25 -10.95 17.06
C VAL A 28 -4.08 -10.23 16.00
N ASP A 29 -3.88 -8.92 15.90
CA ASP A 29 -4.39 -8.14 14.78
C ASP A 29 -3.73 -8.64 13.49
N THR A 30 -4.46 -9.48 12.77
CA THR A 30 -4.08 -10.06 11.48
C THR A 30 -4.49 -9.15 10.31
N SER A 31 -5.04 -7.96 10.58
CA SER A 31 -5.42 -7.03 9.53
C SER A 31 -4.18 -6.43 8.86
N ALA A 32 -4.18 -6.40 7.53
CA ALA A 32 -3.10 -5.78 6.77
C ALA A 32 -3.00 -4.29 7.14
N PRO A 33 -1.78 -3.72 7.28
CA PRO A 33 -1.62 -2.33 7.66
C PRO A 33 -2.20 -1.41 6.59
N ILE A 34 -3.07 -0.48 7.03
CA ILE A 34 -3.67 0.53 6.15
C ILE A 34 -2.68 1.68 5.93
N ILE A 35 -2.37 1.96 4.66
CA ILE A 35 -1.49 3.08 4.27
C ILE A 35 -2.22 4.42 4.48
N LYS A 36 -1.60 5.33 5.24
CA LYS A 36 -2.17 6.65 5.61
C LYS A 36 -1.37 7.84 5.09
N HIS A 37 -0.11 7.62 4.72
CA HIS A 37 0.82 8.69 4.38
C HIS A 37 1.52 8.34 3.06
N LEU A 38 1.45 9.25 2.10
CA LEU A 38 2.10 9.09 0.79
C LEU A 38 3.27 10.06 0.67
N VAL A 39 4.41 9.60 0.16
CA VAL A 39 5.58 10.42 -0.10
C VAL A 39 5.97 10.28 -1.57
N ILE A 40 5.98 11.38 -2.33
CA ILE A 40 6.28 11.39 -3.76
C ILE A 40 7.47 12.31 -4.04
N GLY A 41 8.60 11.72 -4.39
CA GLY A 41 9.82 12.45 -4.74
C GLY A 41 9.70 13.25 -6.03
N GLY A 42 10.57 14.25 -6.19
CA GLY A 42 10.77 14.95 -7.45
C GLY A 42 11.60 14.14 -8.45
N GLY A 43 11.84 14.70 -9.65
CA GLY A 43 12.72 14.07 -10.64
C GLY A 43 12.29 14.20 -12.10
N GLY A 44 11.51 15.22 -12.46
CA GLY A 44 11.12 15.51 -13.85
C GLY A 44 10.48 14.30 -14.55
N PRO A 45 11.17 13.61 -15.48
CA PRO A 45 10.69 12.39 -16.13
C PRO A 45 10.28 11.27 -15.16
N PHE A 46 10.87 11.22 -13.95
CA PHE A 46 10.47 10.29 -12.89
C PHE A 46 8.99 10.40 -12.53
N GLY A 47 8.35 11.55 -12.77
CA GLY A 47 6.92 11.71 -12.51
C GLY A 47 6.05 10.70 -13.24
N LEU A 48 6.39 10.36 -14.50
CA LEU A 48 5.63 9.37 -15.27
C LEU A 48 5.72 7.97 -14.66
N THR A 49 6.92 7.55 -14.27
CA THR A 49 7.12 6.24 -13.64
C THR A 49 6.51 6.17 -12.24
N ALA A 50 6.64 7.25 -11.46
CA ALA A 50 6.01 7.35 -10.14
C ALA A 50 4.48 7.28 -10.24
N PHE A 51 3.88 8.00 -11.20
CA PHE A 51 2.43 7.97 -11.41
C PHE A 51 1.94 6.60 -11.86
N GLY A 52 2.64 5.96 -12.82
CA GLY A 52 2.32 4.61 -13.27
C GLY A 52 2.39 3.56 -12.15
N ALA A 53 3.43 3.60 -11.33
CA ALA A 53 3.56 2.72 -10.17
C ALA A 53 2.41 2.93 -9.17
N LEU A 54 2.06 4.20 -8.92
CA LEU A 54 1.02 4.56 -7.99
C LEU A 54 -0.38 4.12 -8.46
N LYS A 55 -0.67 4.28 -9.76
CA LYS A 55 -1.88 3.78 -10.42
C LYS A 55 -1.99 2.26 -10.29
N TYR A 56 -0.93 1.53 -10.65
CA TYR A 56 -0.91 0.07 -10.55
C TYR A 56 -1.16 -0.41 -9.11
N LEU A 57 -0.49 0.21 -8.12
CA LEU A 57 -0.70 -0.13 -6.70
C LEU A 57 -2.13 0.17 -6.22
N HIS A 58 -2.77 1.21 -6.77
CA HIS A 58 -4.17 1.52 -6.47
C HIS A 58 -5.10 0.44 -7.03
N GLU A 59 -4.89 0.03 -8.28
CA GLU A 59 -5.64 -1.04 -8.95
C GLU A 59 -5.49 -2.39 -8.24
N GLN A 60 -4.31 -2.65 -7.67
CA GLN A 60 -4.05 -3.84 -6.84
C GLN A 60 -4.53 -3.70 -5.38
N HIS A 61 -5.27 -2.64 -5.06
CA HIS A 61 -5.83 -2.36 -3.74
C HIS A 61 -4.79 -2.27 -2.59
N PHE A 62 -3.53 -1.94 -2.90
CA PHE A 62 -2.51 -1.70 -1.87
C PHE A 62 -2.78 -0.41 -1.09
N TRP A 63 -3.45 0.55 -1.72
CA TRP A 63 -3.79 1.82 -1.10
C TRP A 63 -5.06 2.42 -1.74
N ASP A 64 -5.78 3.23 -0.98
CA ASP A 64 -6.94 4.00 -1.43
C ASP A 64 -6.76 5.45 -0.98
N ILE A 65 -6.97 6.40 -1.89
CA ILE A 65 -6.89 7.84 -1.63
C ILE A 65 -7.78 8.26 -0.45
N LYS A 66 -8.91 7.57 -0.21
CA LYS A 66 -9.82 7.82 0.92
C LYS A 66 -9.18 7.54 2.28
N ASN A 67 -8.18 6.67 2.32
CA ASN A 67 -7.44 6.32 3.55
C ASN A 67 -6.24 7.25 3.81
N ILE A 68 -5.84 8.05 2.81
CA ILE A 68 -4.67 8.92 2.89
C ILE A 68 -5.02 10.17 3.71
N LYS A 69 -4.20 10.43 4.73
CA LYS A 69 -4.29 11.62 5.60
C LYS A 69 -3.34 12.74 5.18
N THR A 70 -2.17 12.38 4.67
CA THR A 70 -1.15 13.36 4.27
C THR A 70 -0.41 12.90 3.03
N ILE A 71 -0.07 13.85 2.16
CA ILE A 71 0.80 13.63 1.01
C ILE A 71 1.97 14.60 1.12
N TYR A 72 3.19 14.08 1.17
CA TYR A 72 4.43 14.86 1.13
C TYR A 72 5.04 14.74 -0.25
N ALA A 73 5.20 15.86 -0.95
CA ALA A 73 5.67 15.80 -2.32
C ALA A 73 6.50 17.01 -2.73
N THR A 74 7.43 16.79 -3.65
CA THR A 74 8.38 17.80 -4.12
C THR A 74 8.40 17.83 -5.65
N SER A 75 8.40 19.02 -6.25
CA SER A 75 8.50 19.21 -7.72
C SER A 75 7.42 18.41 -8.48
N VAL A 76 7.79 17.56 -9.45
CA VAL A 76 6.82 16.74 -10.22
C VAL A 76 5.93 15.85 -9.33
N GLY A 77 6.42 15.44 -8.16
CA GLY A 77 5.60 14.73 -7.18
C GLY A 77 4.43 15.57 -6.68
N ALA A 78 4.59 16.90 -6.54
CA ALA A 78 3.53 17.80 -6.13
C ALA A 78 2.44 17.92 -7.21
N LEU A 79 2.83 17.96 -8.49
CA LEU A 79 1.87 17.93 -9.61
C LEU A 79 1.04 16.65 -9.59
N ILE A 80 1.69 15.49 -9.42
CA ILE A 80 1.00 14.20 -9.29
C ILE A 80 0.04 14.22 -8.10
N SER A 81 0.50 14.72 -6.96
CA SER A 81 -0.31 14.80 -5.73
C SER A 81 -1.59 15.62 -5.94
N ILE A 82 -1.52 16.72 -6.71
CA ILE A 82 -2.68 17.54 -7.05
C ILE A 82 -3.68 16.72 -7.87
N TYR A 83 -3.24 15.99 -8.90
CA TYR A 83 -4.13 15.16 -9.72
C TYR A 83 -4.84 14.07 -8.89
N LEU A 84 -4.13 13.45 -7.96
CA LEU A 84 -4.69 12.44 -7.05
C LEU A 84 -5.78 13.01 -6.15
N VAL A 85 -5.53 14.17 -5.53
CA VAL A 85 -6.46 14.79 -4.58
C VAL A 85 -7.71 15.33 -5.28
N MET A 86 -7.58 15.77 -6.53
CA MET A 86 -8.73 16.20 -7.34
C MET A 86 -9.64 15.04 -7.76
N GLY A 87 -9.21 13.79 -7.58
CA GLY A 87 -10.02 12.61 -7.89
C GLY A 87 -10.28 12.43 -9.39
N TYR A 88 -9.35 12.87 -10.24
CA TYR A 88 -9.42 12.61 -11.67
C TYR A 88 -9.25 11.12 -11.97
N ASP A 89 -9.84 10.70 -13.08
CA ASP A 89 -9.59 9.39 -13.64
C ASP A 89 -8.10 9.22 -13.98
N TYR A 90 -7.50 8.13 -13.49
CA TYR A 90 -6.08 7.85 -13.66
C TYR A 90 -5.69 7.66 -15.12
N ASP A 91 -6.57 7.09 -15.95
CA ASP A 91 -6.33 6.90 -17.39
C ASP A 91 -6.35 8.25 -18.11
N TYR A 92 -7.26 9.16 -17.73
CA TYR A 92 -7.30 10.50 -18.28
C TYR A 92 -6.01 11.30 -17.96
N VAL A 93 -5.52 11.21 -16.73
CA VAL A 93 -4.26 11.84 -16.33
C VAL A 93 -3.07 11.20 -17.05
N THR A 94 -3.05 9.87 -17.19
CA THR A 94 -2.02 9.15 -17.94
C THR A 94 -1.98 9.60 -19.40
N GLU A 95 -3.14 9.70 -20.03
CA GLU A 95 -3.26 10.16 -21.41
C GLU A 95 -2.73 11.58 -21.58
N TYR A 96 -3.09 12.50 -20.67
CA TYR A 96 -2.61 13.87 -20.68
C TYR A 96 -1.09 13.94 -20.55
N MET A 97 -0.51 13.24 -19.57
CA MET A 97 0.94 13.27 -19.31
C MET A 97 1.78 12.64 -20.42
N VAL A 98 1.25 11.64 -21.13
CA VAL A 98 1.99 10.92 -22.18
C VAL A 98 1.81 11.57 -23.56
N LYS A 99 0.59 12.02 -23.89
CA LYS A 99 0.28 12.52 -25.24
C LYS A 99 0.58 14.01 -25.43
N ARG A 100 0.86 14.76 -24.36
CA ARG A 100 1.21 16.19 -24.43
C ARG A 100 2.54 16.45 -23.72
N PRO A 101 3.66 16.50 -24.46
CA PRO A 101 4.99 16.75 -23.91
C PRO A 101 5.16 18.20 -23.43
#